data_AF-A0A962FPH4-F1
#
_entry.id   AF-A0A962FPH4-F1
#
_cell.length_a   1.000
_cell.length_b   1.000
_cell.length_c   1.000
_cell.angle_alpha   90.00
_cell.angle_beta   90.00
_cell.angle_gamma   90.00
#
_symmetry.space_group_name_H-M   'P 1'
#
loop_
_entity.id
_entity.type
_entity.pdbx_description
1 polymer ?
#
loop_
_entity_poly.entity_id
_entity_poly.type
_entity_poly.pdbx_seq_one_letter_code
_entity_poly.pdbx_strand_id
1 'polypeptide(L)'
;MTGPGRLVRRWAGWLAYAVFAIVALMVHWHPDLPRFSSASGPGKALVWVVLAGFLAYSVVCSLREPIAPSLAAMARTWWGRQVGIDLYLGLGLFLVLVQLHLGDAWLTLAWALPVLLFANLATLLYVAIHYESLLTWLGG
;
A
#
# COMPACT_ATOMS: atom_id res chain seq x y z
N MET A 1 21.73 1.48 -24.23
CA MET A 1 20.67 0.91 -25.11
C MET A 1 19.35 0.73 -24.36
N THR A 2 18.53 1.79 -24.32
CA THR A 2 17.21 1.83 -23.65
C THR A 2 16.09 1.51 -24.64
N GLY A 3 15.78 0.23 -24.83
CA GLY A 3 14.62 -0.18 -25.64
C GLY A 3 13.29 0.10 -24.91
N PRO A 4 12.20 0.45 -25.63
CA PRO A 4 10.91 0.83 -25.06
C PRO A 4 10.31 -0.22 -24.11
N GLY A 5 10.55 -1.52 -24.34
CA GLY A 5 10.08 -2.60 -23.46
C GLY A 5 10.67 -2.61 -22.04
N ARG A 6 11.84 -2.00 -21.81
CA ARG A 6 12.44 -1.89 -20.47
C ARG A 6 11.73 -0.84 -19.61
N LEU A 7 11.23 0.23 -20.23
CA LEU A 7 10.51 1.30 -19.55
C LEU A 7 9.11 0.85 -19.14
N VAL A 8 8.38 0.20 -20.05
CA VAL A 8 7.04 -0.33 -19.77
C VAL A 8 7.07 -1.30 -18.59
N ARG A 9 8.01 -2.25 -18.58
CA ARG A 9 8.14 -3.22 -17.47
C ARG A 9 8.46 -2.56 -16.13
N ARG A 10 9.17 -1.44 -16.12
CA ARG A 10 9.50 -0.69 -14.90
C ARG A 10 8.27 -0.02 -14.28
N TRP A 11 7.39 0.51 -15.12
CA TRP A 11 6.24 1.29 -14.70
C TRP A 11 4.93 0.51 -14.65
N ALA A 12 4.89 -0.72 -15.18
CA ALA A 12 3.68 -1.55 -15.17
C ALA A 12 3.10 -1.74 -13.77
N GLY A 13 3.95 -2.06 -12.78
CA GLY A 13 3.50 -2.19 -11.38
C GLY A 13 2.95 -0.87 -10.84
N TRP A 14 3.63 0.24 -11.08
CA TRP A 14 3.19 1.58 -10.69
C TRP A 14 1.85 1.97 -11.32
N LEU A 15 1.65 1.67 -12.60
CA LEU A 15 0.38 1.91 -13.28
C LEU A 15 -0.74 1.06 -12.68
N ALA A 16 -0.48 -0.23 -12.42
CA ALA A 16 -1.44 -1.11 -11.77
C ALA A 16 -1.84 -0.60 -10.37
N TYR A 17 -0.85 -0.17 -9.57
CA TYR A 17 -1.09 0.42 -8.26
C TYR A 17 -1.86 1.74 -8.34
N ALA A 18 -1.53 2.62 -9.29
CA ALA A 18 -2.22 3.90 -9.47
C ALA A 18 -3.69 3.69 -9.87
N VAL A 19 -3.96 2.77 -10.81
CA VAL A 19 -5.32 2.39 -11.19
C VAL A 19 -6.07 1.82 -9.98
N PHE A 20 -5.46 0.89 -9.25
CA PHE A 20 -6.05 0.36 -8.03
C PHE A 20 -6.39 1.46 -7.02
N ALA A 21 -5.46 2.36 -6.74
CA ALA A 21 -5.63 3.42 -5.75
C ALA A 21 -6.77 4.38 -6.12
N ILE A 22 -6.86 4.75 -7.40
CA ILE A 22 -7.96 5.59 -7.90
C ILE A 22 -9.29 4.86 -7.74
N VAL A 23 -9.38 3.59 -8.15
CA VAL A 23 -10.60 2.79 -8.01
C VAL A 23 -11.00 2.62 -6.55
N ALA A 24 -10.05 2.29 -5.66
CA ALA A 24 -10.30 2.15 -4.24
C ALA A 24 -10.83 3.45 -3.62
N LEU A 25 -10.24 4.60 -3.98
CA LEU A 25 -10.72 5.91 -3.53
C LEU A 25 -12.12 6.22 -4.06
N MET A 26 -12.42 5.88 -5.31
CA MET A 26 -13.75 6.10 -5.90
C MET A 26 -14.82 5.21 -5.25
N VAL A 27 -14.50 3.93 -5.03
CA VAL A 27 -15.42 2.95 -4.42
C VAL A 27 -15.71 3.29 -2.97
N HIS A 28 -14.71 3.75 -2.23
CA HIS A 28 -14.85 4.11 -0.82
C HIS A 28 -14.97 5.62 -0.58
N TRP A 29 -15.35 6.39 -1.60
CA TRP A 29 -15.52 7.83 -1.44
C TRP A 29 -16.73 8.14 -0.56
N HIS A 30 -16.54 8.99 0.44
CA HIS A 30 -17.63 9.55 1.24
C HIS A 30 -17.29 10.98 1.69
N PRO A 31 -18.29 11.82 2.08
CA PRO A 31 -18.07 13.23 2.41
C PRO A 31 -17.12 13.48 3.59
N ASP A 32 -16.98 12.51 4.49
CA ASP A 32 -16.05 12.61 5.62
C ASP A 32 -14.61 12.26 5.24
N LEU A 33 -14.35 11.62 4.10
CA LEU A 33 -13.00 11.23 3.67
C LEU A 33 -12.04 12.43 3.60
N PRO A 34 -12.41 13.61 3.04
CA PRO A 34 -11.57 14.81 3.10
C PRO A 34 -11.80 15.68 4.35
N ARG A 35 -12.62 15.26 5.31
CA ARG A 35 -12.91 16.01 6.55
C ARG A 35 -11.87 15.68 7.62
N PHE A 36 -11.22 16.71 8.16
CA PHE A 36 -10.18 16.59 9.21
C PHE A 36 -10.53 17.35 10.50
N SER A 37 -11.76 17.86 10.63
CA SER A 37 -12.19 18.69 11.75
C SER A 37 -12.67 17.91 12.98
N SER A 38 -12.64 16.57 12.95
CA SER A 38 -13.04 15.71 14.07
C SER A 38 -11.93 15.61 15.12
N ALA A 39 -12.26 15.06 16.30
CA ALA A 39 -11.28 14.80 17.37
C ALA A 39 -10.14 13.87 16.92
N SER A 40 -10.41 12.94 15.99
CA SER A 40 -9.41 12.04 15.39
C SER A 40 -8.73 12.63 14.15
N GLY A 41 -9.11 13.84 13.75
CA GLY A 41 -8.61 14.54 12.57
C GLY A 41 -7.08 14.67 12.49
N PRO A 42 -6.36 15.00 13.57
CA PRO A 42 -4.89 15.05 13.55
C PRO A 42 -4.25 13.71 13.20
N GLY A 43 -4.78 12.59 13.73
CA GLY A 43 -4.27 11.26 13.43
C GLY A 43 -4.53 10.86 11.98
N LYS A 44 -5.71 11.20 11.44
CA LYS A 44 -6.04 11.02 10.02
C LYS A 44 -5.09 11.81 9.12
N ALA A 45 -4.85 13.09 9.45
CA ALA A 45 -3.94 13.95 8.70
C ALA A 45 -2.51 13.39 8.68
N LEU A 46 -2.05 12.87 9.83
CA LEU A 46 -0.74 12.21 9.92
C LEU A 46 -0.65 11.00 8.97
N VAL A 47 -1.66 10.13 8.94
CA VAL A 47 -1.69 8.97 8.03
C VAL A 47 -1.59 9.42 6.57
N TRP A 48 -2.36 10.45 6.17
CA TRP A 48 -2.30 10.99 4.81
C TRP A 48 -0.95 11.61 4.45
N VAL A 49 -0.33 12.33 5.39
CA VAL A 49 1.02 12.88 5.21
C VAL A 49 2.06 11.76 5.05
N VAL A 50 1.99 10.72 5.88
CA VAL A 50 2.88 9.56 5.78
C VAL A 50 2.68 8.83 4.45
N LEU A 51 1.43 8.62 4.02
CA LEU A 51 1.12 8.04 2.71
C LEU A 51 1.74 8.86 1.58
N ALA A 52 1.52 10.17 1.56
CA ALA A 52 2.04 11.07 0.53
C ALA A 52 3.58 11.10 0.52
N GLY A 53 4.20 11.19 1.69
CA GLY A 53 5.66 11.19 1.84
C GLY A 53 6.28 9.86 1.39
N PHE A 54 5.68 8.74 1.81
CA PHE A 54 6.16 7.41 1.44
C PHE A 54 5.94 7.10 -0.05
N LEU A 55 4.85 7.60 -0.64
CA LEU A 55 4.59 7.54 -2.08
C LEU A 55 5.67 8.29 -2.85
N ALA A 56 5.92 9.55 -2.50
CA ALA A 56 6.95 10.36 -3.15
C ALA A 56 8.33 9.72 -3.02
N TYR A 57 8.68 9.24 -1.83
CA TYR A 57 9.95 8.55 -1.59
C TYR A 57 10.08 7.27 -2.41
N SER A 58 9.04 6.45 -2.46
CA SER A 58 9.02 5.20 -3.23
C SER A 58 9.18 5.44 -4.73
N VAL A 59 8.57 6.52 -5.26
CA VAL A 59 8.78 6.94 -6.65
C VAL A 59 10.22 7.36 -6.89
N VAL A 60 10.81 8.17 -6.00
CA VAL A 60 12.22 8.60 -6.11
C VAL A 60 13.17 7.40 -6.09
N CYS A 61 12.96 6.44 -5.18
CA CYS A 61 13.72 5.18 -5.16
C CYS A 61 13.56 4.42 -6.48
N SER A 62 12.33 4.29 -6.98
CA SER A 62 12.03 3.60 -8.23
C SER A 62 12.62 4.28 -9.46
N LEU A 63 12.93 5.57 -9.42
CA LEU A 63 13.65 6.32 -10.47
C LEU A 63 15.16 6.08 -10.44
N ARG A 64 15.73 5.84 -9.26
CA ARG A 64 17.17 5.60 -9.08
C ARG A 64 17.57 4.14 -9.26
N GLU A 65 16.76 3.22 -8.73
CA GLU A 65 17.07 1.80 -8.69
C GLU A 65 15.91 0.95 -9.22
N PRO A 66 16.18 -0.05 -10.08
CA PRO A 66 15.15 -0.99 -10.50
C PRO A 66 14.87 -2.00 -9.37
N ILE A 67 13.60 -2.15 -9.01
CA ILE A 67 13.15 -3.01 -7.89
C ILE A 67 13.62 -4.47 -8.05
N ALA A 68 13.44 -5.06 -9.24
CA ALA A 68 13.70 -6.48 -9.43
C ALA A 68 15.18 -6.89 -9.20
N PRO A 69 16.19 -6.19 -9.78
CA PRO A 69 17.59 -6.43 -9.44
C PRO A 69 17.92 -6.21 -7.96
N SER A 70 17.36 -5.17 -7.31
CA SER A 70 17.59 -4.91 -5.89
C SER A 70 17.03 -6.04 -5.01
N LEU A 71 15.83 -6.54 -5.30
CA LEU A 71 15.25 -7.70 -4.62
C LEU A 71 16.07 -8.97 -4.86
N ALA A 72 16.55 -9.21 -6.08
CA ALA A 72 17.42 -10.35 -6.38
C ALA A 72 18.76 -10.26 -5.64
N ALA A 73 19.31 -9.06 -5.43
CA ALA A 73 20.48 -8.85 -4.59
C ALA A 73 20.19 -9.16 -3.12
N MET A 74 19.07 -8.67 -2.58
CA MET A 74 18.65 -8.96 -1.20
C MET A 74 18.46 -10.46 -0.94
N ALA A 75 17.77 -11.16 -1.86
CA ALA A 75 17.46 -12.59 -1.74
C ALA A 75 18.70 -13.51 -1.72
N ARG A 76 19.85 -13.03 -2.21
CA ARG A 76 21.12 -13.76 -2.16
C ARG A 76 21.74 -13.79 -0.75
N THR A 77 21.29 -12.93 0.16
CA THR A 77 21.78 -12.86 1.54
C THR A 77 20.78 -13.50 2.51
N TRP A 78 21.27 -14.13 3.58
CA TRP A 78 20.40 -14.72 4.62
C TRP A 78 19.53 -13.65 5.29
N TRP A 79 20.12 -12.50 5.62
CA TRP A 79 19.41 -11.38 6.22
C TRP A 79 18.34 -10.81 5.30
N GLY A 80 18.65 -10.60 4.02
CA GLY A 80 17.68 -10.10 3.04
C GLY A 80 16.50 -11.06 2.82
N ARG A 81 16.74 -12.38 2.89
CA ARG A 81 15.64 -13.37 2.89
C ARG A 81 14.77 -13.29 4.13
N GLN A 82 15.39 -13.16 5.32
CA GLN A 82 14.64 -13.00 6.57
C GLN A 82 13.76 -11.75 6.54
N VAL A 83 14.32 -10.58 6.15
CA VAL A 83 13.56 -9.34 5.99
C VAL A 83 12.38 -9.51 5.03
N GLY A 84 12.58 -10.23 3.92
CA GLY A 84 11.51 -10.57 2.99
C GLY A 84 10.42 -11.42 3.64
N ILE A 85 10.77 -12.51 4.31
CA ILE A 85 9.82 -13.40 4.99
C ILE A 85 9.03 -12.64 6.06
N ASP A 86 9.72 -11.89 6.92
CA ASP A 86 9.11 -11.12 8.00
C ASP A 86 8.12 -10.09 7.45
N LEU A 87 8.48 -9.41 6.35
CA LEU A 87 7.58 -8.49 5.64
C LEU A 87 6.31 -9.21 5.19
N TYR A 88 6.43 -10.31 4.44
CA TYR A 88 5.26 -11.00 3.88
C TYR A 88 4.40 -11.70 4.94
N LEU A 89 4.98 -12.16 6.05
CA LEU A 89 4.21 -12.61 7.22
C LEU A 89 3.38 -11.45 7.79
N GLY A 90 3.99 -10.27 7.97
CA GLY A 90 3.28 -9.06 8.39
C GLY A 90 2.16 -8.66 7.42
N LEU A 91 2.40 -8.73 6.11
CA LEU A 91 1.37 -8.47 5.09
C LEU A 91 0.24 -9.49 5.11
N GLY A 92 0.55 -10.77 5.35
CA GLY A 92 -0.46 -11.81 5.52
C GLY A 92 -1.37 -11.52 6.71
N LEU A 93 -0.80 -11.17 7.86
CA LEU A 93 -1.57 -10.74 9.03
C LEU A 93 -2.40 -9.49 8.76
N PHE A 94 -1.83 -8.51 8.03
CA PHE A 94 -2.58 -7.34 7.61
C PHE A 94 -3.78 -7.70 6.73
N LEU A 95 -3.63 -8.61 5.76
CA LEU A 95 -4.75 -9.07 4.92
C LEU A 95 -5.82 -9.82 5.73
N VAL A 96 -5.43 -10.53 6.81
CA VAL A 96 -6.40 -11.08 7.77
C VAL A 96 -7.19 -9.95 8.44
N LEU A 97 -6.54 -8.86 8.86
CA LEU A 97 -7.25 -7.70 9.42
C LEU A 97 -8.18 -7.05 8.39
N VAL A 98 -7.75 -6.93 7.13
CA VAL A 98 -8.59 -6.44 6.04
C VAL A 98 -9.84 -7.32 5.90
N GLN A 99 -9.68 -8.64 5.93
CA GLN A 99 -10.80 -9.58 5.86
C GLN A 99 -11.76 -9.42 7.04
N LEU A 100 -11.23 -9.26 8.25
CA LEU A 100 -12.05 -9.10 9.45
C LEU A 100 -12.78 -7.75 9.44
N HIS A 101 -12.17 -6.71 8.91
CA HIS A 101 -12.75 -5.37 8.85
C HIS A 101 -13.79 -5.23 7.72
N LEU A 102 -13.52 -5.76 6.52
CA LEU A 102 -14.45 -5.67 5.38
C LEU A 102 -15.52 -6.76 5.38
N GLY A 103 -15.21 -7.94 5.93
CA GLY A 103 -16.10 -9.11 5.88
C GLY A 103 -16.25 -9.77 4.50
N ASP A 104 -15.59 -9.25 3.46
CA ASP A 104 -15.74 -9.68 2.07
C ASP A 104 -14.43 -10.23 1.50
N ALA A 105 -14.42 -11.53 1.20
CA ALA A 105 -13.27 -12.23 0.64
C ALA A 105 -12.81 -11.69 -0.72
N TRP A 106 -13.73 -11.25 -1.58
CA TRP A 106 -13.38 -10.73 -2.89
C TRP A 106 -12.71 -9.36 -2.79
N LEU A 107 -13.21 -8.50 -1.90
CA LEU A 107 -12.56 -7.21 -1.63
C LEU A 107 -11.18 -7.41 -0.99
N THR A 108 -11.02 -8.35 -0.07
CA THR A 108 -9.70 -8.68 0.51
C THR A 108 -8.74 -9.20 -0.56
N LEU A 109 -9.19 -10.07 -1.46
CA LEU A 109 -8.38 -10.54 -2.59
C LEU A 109 -8.00 -9.40 -3.53
N ALA A 110 -8.90 -8.44 -3.77
CA ALA A 110 -8.57 -7.24 -4.53
C ALA A 110 -7.47 -6.41 -3.83
N TRP A 111 -7.51 -6.29 -2.50
CA TRP A 111 -6.46 -5.65 -1.70
C TRP A 111 -5.15 -6.43 -1.64
N ALA A 112 -5.19 -7.76 -1.80
CA ALA A 112 -3.97 -8.57 -1.84
C ALA A 112 -3.04 -8.17 -2.99
N LEU A 113 -3.60 -7.83 -4.16
CA LEU A 113 -2.81 -7.46 -5.34
C LEU A 113 -1.86 -6.26 -5.10
N PRO A 114 -2.33 -5.07 -4.68
CA PRO A 114 -1.45 -3.94 -4.38
C PRO A 114 -0.58 -4.20 -3.15
N VAL A 115 -1.03 -5.00 -2.17
CA VAL A 115 -0.22 -5.40 -1.01
C VAL A 115 1.01 -6.21 -1.43
N LEU A 116 0.86 -7.15 -2.36
CA LEU A 116 1.99 -7.92 -2.88
C LEU A 116 2.94 -7.07 -3.74
N LEU A 117 2.43 -6.06 -4.44
CA LEU A 117 3.23 -5.19 -5.32
C LEU A 117 3.95 -4.07 -4.55
N PHE A 118 3.24 -3.43 -3.61
CA PHE A 118 3.71 -2.26 -2.87
C PHE A 118 3.25 -2.32 -1.41
N ALA A 119 3.53 -3.44 -0.73
CA ALA A 119 3.45 -3.69 0.71
C ALA A 119 2.99 -2.48 1.55
N ASN A 120 3.94 -1.60 1.91
CA ASN A 120 3.71 -0.46 2.79
C ASN A 120 2.81 0.63 2.18
N LEU A 121 2.83 0.84 0.86
CA LEU A 121 1.95 1.83 0.22
C LEU A 121 0.50 1.38 0.25
N ALA A 122 0.24 0.10 -0.05
CA ALA A 122 -1.10 -0.45 -0.04
C ALA A 122 -1.68 -0.49 1.37
N THR A 123 -0.89 -0.86 2.38
CA THR A 123 -1.32 -0.85 3.78
C THR A 123 -1.64 0.57 4.25
N LEU A 124 -0.79 1.56 3.92
CA LEU A 124 -1.04 2.97 4.22
C LEU A 124 -2.28 3.51 3.51
N LEU A 125 -2.47 3.18 2.24
CA LEU A 125 -3.65 3.58 1.48
C LEU A 125 -4.94 3.02 2.12
N TYR A 126 -4.93 1.74 2.49
CA TYR A 126 -6.06 1.12 3.18
C TYR A 126 -6.39 1.86 4.48
N VAL A 127 -5.37 2.10 5.33
CA VAL A 127 -5.56 2.81 6.60
C VAL A 127 -6.04 4.25 6.35
N ALA A 128 -5.57 4.92 5.30
CA ALA A 128 -5.98 6.29 4.96
C ALA A 128 -7.46 6.36 4.52
N ILE A 129 -7.91 5.39 3.71
CA ILE A 129 -9.29 5.30 3.21
C ILE A 129 -10.25 4.89 4.32
N HIS A 130 -9.83 3.98 5.19
CA HIS A 130 -10.69 3.38 6.21
C HIS A 130 -10.44 3.92 7.63
N TYR A 131 -9.77 5.06 7.76
CA TYR A 131 -9.24 5.54 9.05
C TYR A 131 -10.31 5.59 10.15
N GLU A 132 -11.44 6.25 9.90
CA GLU A 132 -12.53 6.37 10.86
C GLU A 132 -13.19 5.02 11.15
N SER A 133 -13.45 4.22 10.10
CA SER A 133 -14.04 2.89 10.24
C SER A 133 -13.17 1.97 11.09
N LEU A 134 -11.85 2.03 10.90
CA LEU A 134 -10.88 1.29 11.70
C LEU A 134 -10.87 1.74 13.15
N LEU A 135 -10.94 3.05 13.41
CA LEU A 135 -11.02 3.56 14.78
C LEU A 135 -12.29 3.11 15.49
N THR A 136 -13.44 3.14 14.82
CA THR A 136 -14.69 2.65 15.40
C THR A 136 -14.64 1.14 15.61
N TRP A 137 -14.12 0.38 14.65
CA TRP A 137 -14.03 -1.08 14.73
C TRP A 137 -13.08 -1.56 15.84
N LEU A 138 -11.92 -0.90 16.02
CA LEU A 138 -10.96 -1.22 17.07
C LEU A 138 -11.34 -0.64 18.43
N GLY A 139 -12.08 0.47 18.43
CA GLY A 139 -12.42 1.23 19.63
C GLY A 139 -13.49 0.59 20.49
N GLY A 140 -14.44 -0.14 19.89
CA GLY A 140 -15.57 -0.76 20.60
C GLY A 140 -16.55 0.26 21.19
#